data_AF-A0A923KVI3-F1
#
_entry.id   AF-A0A923KVI3-F1
#
_cell.length_a   1.000
_cell.length_b   1.000
_cell.length_c   1.000
_cell.angle_alpha   90.00
_cell.angle_beta   90.00
_cell.angle_gamma   90.00
#
_symmetry.space_group_name_H-M   'P 1'
#
loop_
_entity.id
_entity.type
_entity.pdbx_description
1 polymer ?
#
loop_
_entity_poly.entity_id
_entity_poly.type
_entity_poly.pdbx_seq_one_letter_code
_entity_poly.pdbx_strand_id
1 'polypeptide(L)'
;MITQNEITALKAQGILAQQQEGYFSFRVLSRAGNLTSEEFRSLANIAEKYGRGYLGETTRLAIEIPWIKYADIEAVKAALVSDGLTHGGTGKKVRPLVACKGTVCLHGLYDTQKLCGECHDRFFGQELHSKTKLTFVGCPNNCAKANTNDIGFVGQAYVQYDSDACKHCGKCTKVCRAKALTMVDKKLVWDEKKCVNCGECAKVCPAEAMTEEVRGIAIYLGGRMGRGYRFGDRLTDLYAVAEIPDLIEKIFETYTDLGVDGERISAVIDRIGINAFEDALLERLEN
;
A
#
# COMPACT_ATOMS: atom_id res chain seq x y z
N MET A 1 34.46 -16.23 -12.10
CA MET A 1 33.87 -14.87 -12.07
C MET A 1 32.38 -15.01 -12.27
N ILE A 2 31.57 -14.29 -11.50
CA ILE A 2 30.11 -14.31 -11.61
C ILE A 2 29.74 -13.44 -12.83
N THR A 3 28.96 -13.98 -13.76
CA THR A 3 28.58 -13.27 -14.98
C THR A 3 27.51 -12.23 -14.71
N GLN A 4 27.42 -11.22 -15.59
CA GLN A 4 26.36 -10.21 -15.51
C GLN A 4 24.95 -10.81 -15.70
N ASN A 5 24.84 -11.90 -16.47
CA ASN A 5 23.58 -12.62 -16.67
C ASN A 5 23.13 -13.31 -15.38
N GLU A 6 24.04 -13.97 -14.66
CA GLU A 6 23.76 -14.58 -13.35
C GLU A 6 23.31 -13.52 -12.33
N ILE A 7 24.02 -12.38 -12.27
CA ILE A 7 23.63 -11.26 -11.38
C ILE A 7 22.24 -10.75 -11.71
N THR A 8 21.89 -10.66 -13.00
CA THR A 8 20.57 -10.18 -13.44
C THR A 8 19.47 -11.17 -13.09
N ALA A 9 19.71 -12.48 -13.26
CA ALA A 9 18.78 -13.53 -12.88
C ALA A 9 18.55 -13.58 -11.35
N LEU A 10 19.61 -13.46 -10.56
CA LEU A 10 19.52 -13.37 -9.09
C LEU A 10 18.77 -12.13 -8.64
N LYS A 11 19.04 -10.99 -9.28
CA LYS A 11 18.33 -9.74 -8.98
C LYS A 11 16.83 -9.92 -9.12
N ALA A 12 16.35 -10.58 -10.17
CA ALA A 12 14.93 -10.85 -10.40
C ALA A 12 14.28 -11.70 -9.28
N GLN A 13 15.07 -12.51 -8.59
CA GLN A 13 14.68 -13.34 -7.45
C GLN A 13 14.81 -12.60 -6.09
N GLY A 14 15.11 -11.30 -6.09
CA GLY A 14 15.30 -10.54 -4.85
C GLY A 14 16.68 -10.72 -4.21
N ILE A 15 17.65 -11.26 -4.95
CA ILE A 15 19.03 -11.48 -4.49
C ILE A 15 19.91 -10.43 -5.16
N LEU A 16 20.30 -9.41 -4.40
CA LEU A 16 20.91 -8.18 -4.90
C LEU A 16 22.43 -8.23 -4.73
N ALA A 17 23.18 -8.08 -5.81
CA ALA A 17 24.63 -7.93 -5.73
C ALA A 17 25.00 -6.69 -4.91
N GLN A 18 26.01 -6.82 -4.06
CA GLN A 18 26.58 -5.72 -3.28
C GLN A 18 27.79 -5.09 -3.98
N GLN A 19 28.28 -3.99 -3.41
CA GLN A 19 29.53 -3.37 -3.87
C GLN A 19 30.74 -4.27 -3.63
N GLN A 20 30.72 -5.06 -2.56
CA GLN A 20 31.73 -6.07 -2.28
C GLN A 20 31.56 -7.24 -3.27
N GLU A 21 32.59 -7.49 -4.06
CA GLU A 21 32.58 -8.57 -5.04
C GLU A 21 32.29 -9.92 -4.39
N GLY A 22 31.42 -10.72 -5.02
CA GLY A 22 31.04 -12.04 -4.54
C GLY A 22 30.01 -12.06 -3.40
N TYR A 23 29.55 -10.89 -2.93
CA TYR A 23 28.55 -10.78 -1.88
C TYR A 23 27.19 -10.27 -2.38
N PHE A 24 26.13 -10.76 -1.75
CA PHE A 24 24.73 -10.48 -2.11
C PHE A 24 23.90 -10.15 -0.86
N SER A 25 22.76 -9.51 -1.07
CA SER A 25 21.70 -9.30 -0.09
C SER A 25 20.44 -10.05 -0.50
N PHE A 26 19.90 -10.85 0.41
CA PHE A 26 18.60 -11.51 0.22
C PHE A 26 17.48 -10.63 0.73
N ARG A 27 16.52 -10.32 -0.13
CA ARG A 27 15.24 -9.73 0.27
C ARG A 27 14.21 -10.82 0.56
N VAL A 28 13.93 -11.04 1.83
CA VAL A 28 12.87 -11.93 2.30
C VAL A 28 11.58 -11.13 2.48
N LEU A 29 10.49 -11.66 1.95
CA LEU A 29 9.17 -11.03 1.97
C LEU A 29 8.50 -11.25 3.32
N SER A 30 7.67 -10.29 3.72
CA SER A 30 6.78 -10.40 4.88
C SER A 30 5.33 -10.46 4.42
N ARG A 31 4.44 -10.96 5.29
CA ARG A 31 3.00 -10.96 5.03
C ARG A 31 2.39 -9.67 5.56
N ALA A 32 2.21 -8.69 4.67
CA ALA A 32 1.69 -7.36 4.99
C ALA A 32 2.51 -6.66 6.10
N GLY A 33 3.83 -6.90 6.15
CA GLY A 33 4.71 -6.37 7.19
C GLY A 33 4.81 -7.20 8.47
N ASN A 34 4.18 -8.38 8.51
CA ASN A 34 4.22 -9.26 9.67
C ASN A 34 5.06 -10.51 9.39
N LEU A 35 5.68 -11.01 10.46
CA LEU A 35 6.36 -12.29 10.55
C LEU A 35 6.02 -12.89 11.93
N THR A 36 5.91 -14.20 12.00
CA THR A 36 5.77 -14.93 13.26
C THR A 36 7.08 -14.89 14.05
N SER A 37 7.01 -15.17 15.35
CA SER A 37 8.23 -15.27 16.17
C SER A 37 9.15 -16.41 15.71
N GLU A 38 8.62 -17.46 15.08
CA GLU A 38 9.40 -18.56 14.53
C GLU A 38 10.14 -18.12 13.25
N GLU A 39 9.44 -17.46 12.33
CA GLU A 39 10.03 -16.86 11.14
C GLU A 39 11.15 -15.87 11.49
N PHE A 40 10.97 -15.02 12.51
CA PHE A 40 12.04 -14.13 12.98
C PHE A 40 13.26 -14.88 13.49
N ARG A 41 13.08 -15.99 14.22
CA ARG A 41 14.20 -16.82 14.70
C ARG A 41 14.93 -17.50 13.54
N SER A 42 14.18 -18.00 12.56
CA SER A 42 14.75 -18.55 11.32
C SER A 42 15.63 -17.51 10.61
N LEU A 43 15.10 -16.30 10.39
CA LEU A 43 15.84 -15.20 9.76
C LEU A 43 17.12 -14.84 10.53
N ALA A 44 17.06 -14.79 11.86
CA ALA A 44 18.22 -14.54 12.70
C ALA A 44 19.28 -15.64 12.54
N ASN A 45 18.88 -16.91 12.54
CA ASN A 45 19.79 -18.04 12.36
C ASN A 45 20.44 -18.04 10.96
N ILE A 46 19.68 -17.72 9.91
CA ILE A 46 20.21 -17.60 8.54
C ILE A 46 21.21 -16.45 8.47
N ALA A 47 20.87 -15.29 9.05
CA ALA A 47 21.75 -14.12 9.07
C ALA A 47 23.05 -14.39 9.84
N GLU A 48 23.00 -15.11 10.96
CA GLU A 48 24.18 -15.51 11.75
C GLU A 48 25.06 -16.50 10.98
N LYS A 49 24.44 -17.52 10.36
CA LYS A 49 25.17 -18.62 9.71
C LYS A 49 25.82 -18.23 8.38
N TYR A 50 25.08 -17.52 7.52
CA TYR A 50 25.50 -17.24 6.15
C TYR A 50 25.87 -15.78 5.91
N GLY A 51 25.44 -14.88 6.80
CA GLY A 51 25.73 -13.45 6.74
C GLY A 51 26.69 -13.02 7.84
N ARG A 52 26.28 -12.03 8.62
CA ARG A 52 27.05 -11.44 9.74
C ARG A 52 26.19 -11.17 10.97
N GLY A 53 25.10 -11.91 11.15
CA GLY A 53 24.12 -11.69 12.23
C GLY A 53 23.33 -10.38 12.09
N TYR A 54 23.32 -9.78 10.90
CA TYR A 54 22.69 -8.48 10.63
C TYR A 54 21.45 -8.63 9.74
N LEU A 55 20.37 -7.96 10.14
CA LEU A 55 19.09 -7.90 9.44
C LEU A 55 18.67 -6.43 9.29
N GLY A 56 18.12 -6.06 8.14
CA GLY A 56 17.58 -4.72 7.91
C GLY A 56 16.14 -4.76 7.43
N GLU A 57 15.30 -3.84 7.90
CA GLU A 57 13.95 -3.67 7.38
C GLU A 57 13.93 -2.66 6.23
N THR A 58 13.19 -2.98 5.17
CA THR A 58 12.99 -2.09 4.03
C THR A 58 11.76 -1.21 4.24
N THR A 59 11.63 -0.13 3.47
CA THR A 59 10.42 0.71 3.45
C THR A 59 9.17 -0.01 2.93
N ARG A 60 9.30 -1.22 2.37
CA ARG A 60 8.17 -2.09 2.03
C ARG A 60 7.99 -3.24 3.03
N LEU A 61 8.57 -3.11 4.21
CA LEU A 61 8.45 -4.04 5.33
C LEU A 61 8.96 -5.46 5.03
N ALA A 62 9.80 -5.61 4.00
CA ALA A 62 10.58 -6.81 3.74
C ALA A 62 11.89 -6.78 4.55
N ILE A 63 12.47 -7.95 4.82
CA ILE A 63 13.74 -8.12 5.54
C ILE A 63 14.89 -8.31 4.55
N GLU A 64 16.00 -7.65 4.78
CA GLU A 64 17.25 -7.80 4.02
C GLU A 64 18.29 -8.52 4.88
N ILE A 65 18.89 -9.57 4.32
CA ILE A 65 20.04 -10.29 4.90
C ILE A 65 21.24 -10.03 3.98
N PRO A 66 22.16 -9.12 4.34
CA PRO A 66 23.32 -8.81 3.52
C PRO A 66 24.49 -9.74 3.81
N TRP A 67 25.52 -9.62 2.98
CA TRP A 67 26.81 -10.34 3.08
C TRP A 67 26.72 -11.85 2.92
N ILE A 68 25.73 -12.33 2.18
CA ILE A 68 25.68 -13.72 1.71
C ILE A 68 26.68 -13.91 0.58
N LYS A 69 27.58 -14.90 0.68
CA LYS A 69 28.52 -15.22 -0.40
C LYS A 69 27.79 -15.90 -1.56
N TYR A 70 28.27 -15.73 -2.78
CA TYR A 70 27.71 -16.39 -3.95
C TYR A 70 27.56 -17.91 -3.80
N ALA A 71 28.55 -18.57 -3.20
CA ALA A 71 28.56 -20.02 -2.97
C ALA A 71 27.45 -20.49 -2.00
N ASP A 72 26.95 -19.61 -1.14
CA ASP A 72 25.96 -19.93 -0.11
C ASP A 72 24.51 -19.64 -0.57
N ILE A 73 24.31 -19.08 -1.77
CA ILE A 73 23.00 -18.64 -2.27
C ILE A 73 21.98 -19.78 -2.25
N GLU A 74 22.32 -20.94 -2.80
CA GLU A 74 21.38 -22.08 -2.88
C GLU A 74 21.08 -22.66 -1.50
N ALA A 75 22.06 -22.65 -0.58
CA ALA A 75 21.86 -23.09 0.80
C ALA A 75 20.91 -22.14 1.57
N VAL A 76 21.03 -20.83 1.34
CA VAL A 76 20.13 -19.82 1.92
C VAL A 76 18.72 -19.96 1.35
N LYS A 77 18.58 -20.13 0.02
CA LYS A 77 17.27 -20.39 -0.60
C LYS A 77 16.58 -21.60 0.02
N ALA A 78 17.30 -22.72 0.14
CA ALA A 78 16.76 -23.94 0.72
C ALA A 78 16.31 -23.74 2.19
N ALA A 79 17.09 -23.01 2.99
CA ALA A 79 16.75 -22.70 4.38
C ALA A 79 15.51 -21.78 4.50
N LEU A 80 15.37 -20.79 3.61
CA LEU A 80 14.17 -19.95 3.58
C LEU A 80 12.93 -20.79 3.23
N VAL A 81 13.02 -21.64 2.19
CA VAL A 81 11.90 -22.49 1.75
C VAL A 81 11.50 -23.51 2.81
N SER A 82 12.46 -24.13 3.52
CA SER A 82 12.15 -25.08 4.60
C SER A 82 11.36 -24.46 5.73
N ASP A 83 11.55 -23.16 5.96
CA ASP A 83 10.97 -22.42 7.08
C ASP A 83 9.72 -21.62 6.63
N GLY A 84 9.20 -21.89 5.44
CA GLY A 84 7.98 -21.25 4.90
C GLY A 84 8.19 -19.81 4.42
N LEU A 85 9.43 -19.34 4.34
CA LEU A 85 9.77 -17.98 3.94
C LEU A 85 9.95 -17.86 2.42
N THR A 86 9.55 -16.71 1.88
CA THR A 86 9.65 -16.40 0.45
C THR A 86 10.58 -15.22 0.21
N HIS A 87 11.28 -15.20 -0.92
CA HIS A 87 12.17 -14.09 -1.31
C HIS A 87 11.80 -13.55 -2.69
N GLY A 88 12.06 -12.26 -2.94
CA GLY A 88 11.73 -11.67 -4.24
C GLY A 88 11.47 -10.17 -4.26
N GLY A 89 10.63 -9.74 -5.21
CA GLY A 89 10.06 -8.39 -5.22
C GLY A 89 10.88 -7.32 -5.94
N THR A 90 11.57 -7.67 -7.01
CA THR A 90 12.32 -6.76 -7.89
C THR A 90 11.84 -6.84 -9.35
N GLY A 91 12.31 -5.94 -10.22
CA GLY A 91 11.93 -5.93 -11.64
C GLY A 91 10.66 -5.12 -11.96
N LYS A 92 10.19 -5.29 -13.21
CA LYS A 92 8.97 -4.69 -13.81
C LYS A 92 7.75 -5.57 -13.49
N LYS A 93 7.35 -5.55 -12.22
CA LYS A 93 6.27 -6.38 -11.70
C LYS A 93 5.63 -5.73 -10.48
N VAL A 94 4.52 -6.30 -10.04
CA VAL A 94 3.92 -5.99 -8.74
C VAL A 94 4.94 -6.29 -7.63
N ARG A 95 5.28 -5.26 -6.87
CA ARG A 95 6.25 -5.31 -5.76
C ARG A 95 5.55 -5.79 -4.48
N PRO A 96 6.30 -6.23 -3.44
CA PRO A 96 5.70 -6.74 -2.20
C PRO A 96 4.70 -5.75 -1.64
N LEU A 97 3.45 -6.13 -1.39
CA LEU A 97 2.40 -5.23 -0.93
C LEU A 97 2.66 -4.73 0.49
N VAL A 98 2.18 -3.52 0.80
CA VAL A 98 2.37 -2.88 2.12
C VAL A 98 1.01 -2.56 2.73
N ALA A 99 0.84 -2.84 4.02
CA ALA A 99 -0.32 -2.42 4.79
C ALA A 99 0.10 -1.64 6.04
N CYS A 100 -0.78 -0.78 6.54
CA CYS A 100 -0.71 -0.38 7.94
C CYS A 100 -1.34 -1.47 8.84
N LYS A 101 -1.42 -1.20 10.15
CA LYS A 101 -1.99 -2.13 11.13
C LYS A 101 -3.52 -2.30 11.10
N GLY A 102 -4.21 -1.72 10.12
CA GLY A 102 -5.67 -1.87 9.94
C GLY A 102 -6.50 -1.67 11.21
N THR A 103 -7.33 -2.66 11.51
CA THR A 103 -8.26 -2.75 12.65
C THR A 103 -7.60 -3.00 14.00
N VAL A 104 -6.29 -3.30 14.05
CA VAL A 104 -5.51 -3.23 15.31
C VAL A 104 -5.44 -1.77 15.80
N CYS A 105 -5.56 -0.80 14.89
CA CYS A 105 -5.71 0.61 15.24
C CYS A 105 -7.16 0.95 15.56
N LEU A 106 -7.40 1.75 16.60
CA LEU A 106 -8.72 2.32 16.90
C LEU A 106 -9.32 3.20 15.77
N HIS A 107 -8.49 3.62 14.81
CA HIS A 107 -8.91 4.43 13.66
C HIS A 107 -9.11 3.62 12.38
N GLY A 108 -8.82 2.31 12.37
CA GLY A 108 -8.93 1.50 11.17
C GLY A 108 -10.38 1.36 10.70
N LEU A 109 -10.67 1.77 9.47
CA LEU A 109 -12.00 1.65 8.85
C LEU A 109 -12.22 0.29 8.15
N TYR A 110 -11.13 -0.43 7.85
CA TYR A 110 -11.17 -1.80 7.33
C TYR A 110 -9.90 -2.58 7.73
N ASP A 111 -9.95 -3.90 7.61
CA ASP A 111 -8.81 -4.78 7.87
C ASP A 111 -7.81 -4.74 6.70
N THR A 112 -6.83 -3.85 6.82
CA THR A 112 -5.80 -3.68 5.79
C THR A 112 -4.86 -4.86 5.69
N GLN A 113 -4.60 -5.58 6.80
CA GLN A 113 -3.62 -6.66 6.80
C GLN A 113 -4.21 -7.90 6.12
N LYS A 114 -5.47 -8.22 6.40
CA LYS A 114 -6.21 -9.28 5.71
C LYS A 114 -6.29 -9.02 4.20
N LEU A 115 -6.84 -7.87 3.79
CA LEU A 115 -6.99 -7.55 2.36
C LEU A 115 -5.63 -7.48 1.65
N CYS A 116 -4.61 -6.89 2.30
CA CYS A 116 -3.27 -6.86 1.72
C CYS A 116 -2.69 -8.27 1.52
N GLY A 117 -2.95 -9.21 2.45
CA GLY A 117 -2.53 -10.61 2.31
C GLY A 117 -3.21 -11.29 1.14
N GLU A 118 -4.54 -11.17 1.03
CA GLU A 118 -5.34 -11.72 -0.08
C GLU A 118 -4.86 -11.17 -1.44
N CYS A 119 -4.66 -9.85 -1.55
CA CYS A 119 -4.12 -9.24 -2.77
C CYS A 119 -2.66 -9.63 -3.02
N HIS A 120 -1.86 -9.91 -1.98
CA HIS A 120 -0.48 -10.37 -2.16
C HIS A 120 -0.49 -11.75 -2.80
N ASP A 121 -1.31 -12.67 -2.29
CA ASP A 121 -1.44 -14.03 -2.80
C ASP A 121 -1.91 -14.05 -4.27
N ARG A 122 -2.80 -13.12 -4.66
CA ARG A 122 -3.33 -13.02 -6.03
C ARG A 122 -2.41 -12.30 -7.02
N PHE A 123 -1.72 -11.23 -6.60
CA PHE A 123 -1.10 -10.28 -7.56
C PHE A 123 0.41 -10.15 -7.44
N PHE A 124 1.04 -10.61 -6.36
CA PHE A 124 2.47 -10.42 -6.19
C PHE A 124 3.25 -11.09 -7.33
N GLY A 125 4.21 -10.36 -7.89
CA GLY A 125 5.07 -10.89 -8.95
C GLY A 125 4.49 -10.81 -10.37
N GLN A 126 3.21 -10.45 -10.54
CA GLN A 126 2.59 -10.23 -11.85
C GLN A 126 3.37 -9.17 -12.65
N GLU A 127 3.74 -9.51 -13.88
CA GLU A 127 4.47 -8.61 -14.77
C GLU A 127 3.54 -7.52 -15.30
N LEU A 128 4.08 -6.29 -15.33
CA LEU A 128 3.39 -5.10 -15.81
C LEU A 128 4.44 -4.24 -16.55
N HIS A 129 4.00 -3.17 -17.23
CA HIS A 129 4.89 -2.26 -17.95
C HIS A 129 6.08 -1.75 -17.12
N SER A 130 5.90 -1.62 -15.80
CA SER A 130 6.98 -1.19 -14.92
C SER A 130 6.78 -1.70 -13.49
N LYS A 131 7.64 -1.27 -12.56
CA LYS A 131 7.48 -1.62 -11.14
C LYS A 131 6.18 -1.00 -10.60
N THR A 132 5.30 -1.81 -10.02
CA THR A 132 4.01 -1.34 -9.50
C THR A 132 3.91 -1.64 -8.02
N LYS A 133 3.64 -0.62 -7.21
CA LYS A 133 3.56 -0.70 -5.75
C LYS A 133 2.13 -0.44 -5.28
N LEU A 134 1.57 -1.44 -4.59
CA LEU A 134 0.26 -1.35 -3.95
C LEU A 134 0.44 -1.09 -2.44
N THR A 135 -0.38 -0.22 -1.86
CA THR A 135 -0.30 0.15 -0.44
C THR A 135 -1.68 0.38 0.18
N PHE A 136 -1.96 -0.30 1.29
CA PHE A 136 -3.26 -0.32 1.97
C PHE A 136 -3.17 0.43 3.32
N VAL A 137 -4.02 1.42 3.55
CA VAL A 137 -4.08 2.18 4.80
C VAL A 137 -5.52 2.35 5.27
N GLY A 138 -5.74 2.06 6.56
CA GLY A 138 -7.09 1.91 7.09
C GLY A 138 -7.84 3.22 7.31
N CYS A 139 -7.18 4.37 7.21
CA CYS A 139 -7.80 5.68 7.43
C CYS A 139 -6.96 6.82 6.81
N PRO A 140 -7.52 8.05 6.77
CA PRO A 140 -6.84 9.21 6.18
C PRO A 140 -5.56 9.67 6.89
N ASN A 141 -5.23 9.14 8.08
CA ASN A 141 -3.91 9.37 8.70
C ASN A 141 -2.76 8.82 7.84
N ASN A 142 -3.07 7.87 6.94
CA ASN A 142 -2.19 7.46 5.86
C ASN A 142 -0.78 7.05 6.34
N CYS A 143 -0.72 6.16 7.34
CA CYS A 143 0.52 5.80 8.03
C CYS A 143 1.58 5.23 7.06
N ALA A 144 1.18 4.43 6.06
CA ALA A 144 2.08 3.86 5.05
C ALA A 144 2.22 4.72 3.78
N LYS A 145 1.68 5.95 3.76
CA LYS A 145 1.81 6.92 2.65
C LYS A 145 1.34 6.35 1.31
N ALA A 146 0.13 5.80 1.29
CA ALA A 146 -0.48 5.09 0.16
C ALA A 146 -0.47 5.90 -1.14
N ASN A 147 -0.87 7.17 -1.08
CA ASN A 147 -0.85 8.11 -2.22
C ASN A 147 0.55 8.45 -2.76
N THR A 148 1.63 7.93 -2.17
CA THR A 148 3.00 8.08 -2.71
C THR A 148 3.49 6.85 -3.49
N ASN A 149 2.62 5.82 -3.58
CA ASN A 149 2.83 4.58 -4.30
C ASN A 149 1.93 4.52 -5.55
N ASP A 150 2.23 3.58 -6.46
CA ASP A 150 1.57 3.48 -7.75
C ASP A 150 0.05 3.35 -7.62
N ILE A 151 -0.41 2.55 -6.65
CA ILE A 151 -1.82 2.39 -6.30
C ILE A 151 -1.96 2.40 -4.77
N GLY A 152 -2.77 3.33 -4.26
CA GLY A 152 -3.04 3.51 -2.84
C GLY A 152 -4.50 3.25 -2.50
N PHE A 153 -4.74 2.48 -1.43
CA PHE A 153 -6.06 2.15 -0.92
C PHE A 153 -6.22 2.81 0.46
N VAL A 154 -7.11 3.80 0.57
CA VAL A 154 -7.28 4.60 1.79
C VAL A 154 -8.70 4.43 2.30
N GLY A 155 -8.86 3.86 3.50
CA GLY A 155 -10.17 3.78 4.14
C GLY A 155 -10.75 5.17 4.37
N GLN A 156 -11.99 5.37 3.94
CA GLN A 156 -12.73 6.62 4.13
C GLN A 156 -14.19 6.33 4.49
N ALA A 157 -14.80 7.29 5.17
CA ALA A 157 -16.21 7.29 5.52
C ALA A 157 -16.79 8.67 5.18
N TYR A 158 -17.68 8.70 4.20
CA TYR A 158 -18.51 9.86 3.92
C TYR A 158 -19.52 10.04 5.03
N VAL A 159 -19.68 11.29 5.45
CA VAL A 159 -20.56 11.67 6.55
C VAL A 159 -21.58 12.67 6.03
N GLN A 160 -22.82 12.49 6.43
CA GLN A 160 -23.89 13.44 6.17
C GLN A 160 -24.05 14.36 7.39
N TYR A 161 -24.32 15.64 7.14
CA TYR A 161 -24.59 16.63 8.19
C TYR A 161 -26.01 17.17 8.06
N ASP A 162 -26.83 16.93 9.08
CA ASP A 162 -28.14 17.54 9.23
C ASP A 162 -28.04 18.76 10.17
N SER A 163 -28.19 19.95 9.60
CA SER A 163 -28.14 21.20 10.38
C SER A 163 -29.31 21.38 11.33
N ASP A 164 -30.48 20.81 11.00
CA ASP A 164 -31.71 20.99 11.76
C ASP A 164 -31.72 20.07 13.00
N ALA A 165 -31.15 18.87 12.87
CA ALA A 165 -30.89 17.99 14.01
C ALA A 165 -29.73 18.47 14.91
N CYS A 166 -28.88 19.38 14.42
CA CYS A 166 -27.66 19.77 15.13
C CYS A 166 -27.91 20.65 16.35
N LYS A 167 -27.56 20.14 17.55
CA LYS A 167 -27.63 20.90 18.81
C LYS A 167 -26.41 21.81 19.08
N HIS A 168 -25.51 21.96 18.11
CA HIS A 168 -24.29 22.78 18.20
C HIS A 168 -23.42 22.55 19.46
N CYS A 169 -23.40 21.33 20.00
CA CYS A 169 -22.69 21.00 21.25
C CYS A 169 -21.15 20.96 21.13
N GLY A 170 -20.60 21.01 19.92
CA GLY A 170 -19.16 21.06 19.66
C GLY A 170 -18.37 19.78 19.95
N LYS A 171 -19.00 18.64 20.26
CA LYS A 171 -18.27 17.37 20.52
C LYS A 171 -17.45 16.91 19.32
N CYS A 172 -18.00 17.04 18.11
CA CYS A 172 -17.34 16.65 16.86
C CYS A 172 -16.09 17.50 16.55
N THR A 173 -16.01 18.75 17.00
CA THR A 173 -14.83 19.60 16.80
C THR A 173 -13.62 19.09 17.57
N LYS A 174 -13.84 18.45 18.73
CA LYS A 174 -12.78 17.87 19.57
C LYS A 174 -12.09 16.66 18.93
N VAL A 175 -12.80 15.93 18.07
CA VAL A 175 -12.25 14.76 17.36
C VAL A 175 -11.80 15.10 15.93
N CYS A 176 -12.21 16.24 15.38
CA CYS A 176 -11.87 16.66 14.02
C CYS A 176 -10.41 17.16 13.93
N ARG A 177 -9.46 16.24 13.74
CA ARG A 177 -8.03 16.57 13.59
C ARG A 177 -7.71 17.44 12.37
N ALA A 178 -8.51 17.30 11.31
CA ALA A 178 -8.37 18.11 10.10
C ALA A 178 -8.89 19.55 10.27
N LYS A 179 -9.54 19.86 11.41
CA LYS A 179 -10.14 21.17 11.71
C LYS A 179 -11.16 21.60 10.64
N ALA A 180 -11.85 20.63 10.04
CA ALA A 180 -12.99 20.86 9.15
C ALA A 180 -14.24 21.30 9.92
N LEU A 181 -14.35 20.93 11.20
CA LEU A 181 -15.48 21.29 12.06
C LEU A 181 -15.02 22.29 13.11
N THR A 182 -15.66 23.46 13.16
CA THR A 182 -15.33 24.55 14.08
C THR A 182 -16.60 25.18 14.68
N MET A 183 -16.45 25.89 15.81
CA MET A 183 -17.53 26.65 16.43
C MET A 183 -17.34 28.13 16.09
N VAL A 184 -18.34 28.75 15.47
CA VAL A 184 -18.39 30.19 15.18
C VAL A 184 -19.73 30.72 15.69
N ASP A 185 -19.71 31.74 16.54
CA ASP A 185 -20.92 32.33 17.13
C ASP A 185 -21.90 31.30 17.74
N LYS A 186 -21.34 30.33 18.47
CA LYS A 186 -22.06 29.19 19.08
C LYS A 186 -22.75 28.24 18.08
N LYS A 187 -22.49 28.37 16.78
CA LYS A 187 -22.95 27.45 15.74
C LYS A 187 -21.81 26.57 15.25
N LEU A 188 -22.15 25.34 14.89
CA LEU A 188 -21.22 24.43 14.24
C LEU A 188 -21.09 24.83 12.76
N VAL A 189 -19.86 25.00 12.29
CA VAL A 189 -19.52 25.26 10.90
C VAL A 189 -18.69 24.11 10.37
N TRP A 190 -19.09 23.57 9.22
CA TRP A 190 -18.37 22.53 8.50
C TRP A 190 -17.74 23.09 7.22
N ASP A 191 -16.41 23.02 7.15
CA ASP A 191 -15.60 23.27 5.96
C ASP A 191 -15.31 21.94 5.25
N GLU A 192 -16.16 21.60 4.28
CA GLU A 192 -16.06 20.36 3.51
C GLU A 192 -14.70 20.19 2.82
N LYS A 193 -14.06 21.29 2.39
CA LYS A 193 -12.77 21.26 1.70
C LYS A 193 -11.62 20.79 2.59
N LYS A 194 -11.78 20.91 3.91
CA LYS A 194 -10.82 20.38 4.90
C LYS A 194 -11.18 18.98 5.38
N CYS A 195 -12.38 18.48 5.06
CA CYS A 195 -12.79 17.16 5.49
C CYS A 195 -11.90 16.10 4.81
N VAL A 196 -11.41 15.16 5.60
CA VAL A 196 -10.61 14.03 5.10
C VAL A 196 -11.40 12.72 5.08
N ASN A 197 -12.71 12.77 5.36
CA ASN A 197 -13.61 11.61 5.37
C ASN A 197 -13.15 10.51 6.33
N CYS A 198 -12.80 10.89 7.56
CA CYS A 198 -12.37 9.93 8.60
C CYS A 198 -13.51 9.33 9.43
N GLY A 199 -14.74 9.87 9.32
CA GLY A 199 -15.92 9.38 10.05
C GLY A 199 -15.95 9.65 11.56
N GLU A 200 -14.89 10.18 12.17
CA GLU A 200 -14.81 10.35 13.63
C GLU A 200 -15.89 11.27 14.22
N CYS A 201 -16.36 12.27 13.45
CA CYS A 201 -17.44 13.16 13.90
C CYS A 201 -18.78 12.44 14.08
N ALA A 202 -19.10 11.47 13.21
CA ALA A 202 -20.34 10.70 13.28
C ALA A 202 -20.36 9.80 14.53
N LYS A 203 -19.23 9.15 14.85
CA LYS A 203 -19.09 8.28 16.04
C LYS A 203 -19.39 8.97 17.37
N VAL A 204 -19.20 10.29 17.44
CA VAL A 204 -19.34 11.06 18.69
C VAL A 204 -20.57 11.97 18.72
N CYS A 205 -21.41 11.96 17.68
CA CYS A 205 -22.55 12.86 17.58
C CYS A 205 -23.76 12.32 18.38
N PRO A 206 -24.12 12.93 19.51
CA PRO A 206 -25.23 12.43 20.35
C PRO A 206 -26.62 12.80 19.79
N ALA A 207 -26.67 13.71 18.82
CA ALA A 207 -27.91 14.18 18.21
C ALA A 207 -28.17 13.50 16.87
N GLU A 208 -27.29 12.58 16.44
CA GLU A 208 -27.36 11.94 15.11
C GLU A 208 -27.41 12.94 13.95
N ALA A 209 -26.97 14.18 14.18
CA ALA A 209 -26.83 15.21 13.16
C ALA A 209 -25.60 14.99 12.26
N MET A 210 -24.70 14.09 12.64
CA MET A 210 -23.57 13.64 11.83
C MET A 210 -23.70 12.14 11.75
N THR A 211 -23.97 11.62 10.57
CA THR A 211 -24.17 10.19 10.33
C THR A 211 -23.17 9.69 9.30
N GLU A 212 -22.68 8.47 9.48
CA GLU A 212 -21.90 7.81 8.44
C GLU A 212 -22.87 7.33 7.36
N GLU A 213 -22.69 7.82 6.14
CA GLU A 213 -23.55 7.48 5.01
C GLU A 213 -22.98 6.29 4.24
N VAL A 214 -21.72 6.41 3.83
CA VAL A 214 -20.98 5.38 3.09
C VAL A 214 -19.61 5.20 3.70
N ARG A 215 -19.23 3.94 3.91
CA ARG A 215 -17.86 3.55 4.26
C ARG A 215 -17.29 2.69 3.16
N GLY A 216 -16.08 3.01 2.73
CA GLY A 216 -15.38 2.26 1.70
C GLY A 216 -13.91 2.64 1.61
N ILE A 217 -13.33 2.37 0.46
CA ILE A 217 -11.91 2.60 0.18
C ILE A 217 -11.81 3.59 -0.97
N ALA A 218 -11.14 4.71 -0.72
CA ALA A 218 -10.73 5.65 -1.75
C ALA A 218 -9.45 5.14 -2.42
N ILE A 219 -9.43 5.20 -3.76
CA ILE A 219 -8.30 4.77 -4.58
C ILE A 219 -7.49 5.98 -5.03
N TYR A 220 -6.16 5.87 -4.94
CA TYR A 220 -5.22 6.86 -5.44
C TYR A 220 -4.28 6.21 -6.46
N LEU A 221 -4.16 6.79 -7.65
CA LEU A 221 -3.35 6.27 -8.75
C LEU A 221 -2.19 7.20 -9.09
N GLY A 222 -1.04 6.62 -9.43
CA GLY A 222 0.08 7.39 -9.98
C GLY A 222 1.05 7.97 -8.96
N GLY A 223 1.00 7.58 -7.68
CA GLY A 223 2.00 8.02 -6.71
C GLY A 223 3.41 7.51 -7.05
N ARG A 224 4.42 8.37 -6.91
CA ARG A 224 5.82 8.05 -7.20
C ARG A 224 6.79 8.80 -6.30
N MET A 225 7.70 8.06 -5.66
CA MET A 225 8.85 8.60 -4.94
C MET A 225 10.15 7.96 -5.45
N GLY A 226 11.25 8.71 -5.48
CA GLY A 226 12.56 8.29 -6.00
C GLY A 226 13.25 9.41 -6.77
N ARG A 227 13.64 9.16 -8.03
CA ARG A 227 14.24 10.18 -8.92
C ARG A 227 13.27 11.29 -9.35
N GLY A 228 11.98 11.13 -9.06
CA GLY A 228 10.95 12.14 -9.26
C GLY A 228 9.84 11.93 -8.23
N TYR A 229 9.15 13.02 -7.89
CA TYR A 229 8.12 13.06 -6.86
C TYR A 229 6.76 13.34 -7.48
N ARG A 230 5.77 12.54 -7.11
CA ARG A 230 4.39 12.70 -7.53
C ARG A 230 3.47 12.10 -6.47
N PHE A 231 2.44 12.83 -6.08
CA PHE A 231 1.34 12.27 -5.30
C PHE A 231 0.30 11.70 -6.25
N GLY A 232 -0.33 10.59 -5.87
CA GLY A 232 -1.36 9.96 -6.68
C GLY A 232 -2.64 10.79 -6.69
N ASP A 233 -3.34 10.73 -7.81
CA ASP A 233 -4.65 11.36 -8.00
C ASP A 233 -5.73 10.41 -7.54
N ARG A 234 -6.79 10.96 -6.94
CA ARG A 234 -7.86 10.18 -6.34
C ARG A 234 -8.92 9.88 -7.39
N LEU A 235 -9.42 8.63 -7.43
CA LEU A 235 -10.66 8.30 -8.13
C LEU A 235 -11.86 8.96 -7.45
N THR A 236 -12.99 9.04 -8.14
CA THR A 236 -14.19 9.76 -7.68
C THR A 236 -14.85 9.04 -6.50
N ASP A 237 -15.07 7.73 -6.63
CA ASP A 237 -15.91 6.96 -5.71
C ASP A 237 -15.15 6.27 -4.57
N LEU A 238 -15.94 5.77 -3.61
CA LEU A 238 -15.49 4.81 -2.61
C LEU A 238 -15.95 3.41 -3.04
N TYR A 239 -15.06 2.44 -2.90
CA TYR A 239 -15.32 1.05 -3.27
C TYR A 239 -15.47 0.19 -2.03
N ALA A 240 -16.32 -0.84 -2.08
CA ALA A 240 -16.48 -1.76 -0.98
C ALA A 240 -15.21 -2.64 -0.84
N VAL A 241 -14.91 -3.06 0.39
CA VAL A 241 -13.71 -3.88 0.69
C VAL A 241 -13.66 -5.16 -0.15
N ALA A 242 -14.83 -5.78 -0.36
CA ALA A 242 -14.96 -7.02 -1.12
C ALA A 242 -14.69 -6.86 -2.62
N GLU A 243 -14.85 -5.65 -3.17
CA GLU A 243 -14.69 -5.36 -4.61
C GLU A 243 -13.23 -5.05 -4.97
N ILE A 244 -12.38 -4.74 -3.98
CA ILE A 244 -11.01 -4.28 -4.21
C ILE A 244 -10.15 -5.27 -4.99
N PRO A 245 -10.18 -6.59 -4.74
CA PRO A 245 -9.39 -7.52 -5.53
C PRO A 245 -9.72 -7.46 -7.02
N ASP A 246 -11.00 -7.41 -7.38
CA ASP A 246 -11.41 -7.37 -8.79
C ASP A 246 -11.14 -5.98 -9.41
N LEU A 247 -11.33 -4.92 -8.64
CA LEU A 247 -10.94 -3.57 -9.05
C LEU A 247 -9.44 -3.46 -9.36
N ILE A 248 -8.56 -4.11 -8.59
CA ILE A 248 -7.12 -4.14 -8.86
C ILE A 248 -6.82 -4.78 -10.21
N GLU A 249 -7.48 -5.90 -10.52
CA GLU A 249 -7.33 -6.58 -11.81
C GLU A 249 -7.73 -5.64 -12.96
N LYS A 250 -8.88 -4.96 -12.83
CA LYS A 250 -9.32 -3.97 -13.83
C LYS A 250 -8.38 -2.78 -13.94
N ILE A 251 -7.81 -2.27 -12.84
CA ILE A 251 -6.79 -1.21 -12.89
C ILE A 251 -5.54 -1.71 -13.63
N PHE A 252 -5.12 -2.97 -13.43
CA PHE A 252 -3.98 -3.55 -14.15
C PHE A 252 -4.25 -3.71 -15.64
N GLU A 253 -5.43 -4.19 -16.02
CA GLU A 253 -5.86 -4.26 -17.42
C GLU A 253 -5.86 -2.86 -18.06
N THR A 254 -6.50 -1.87 -17.44
CA THR A 254 -6.53 -0.48 -17.93
C THR A 254 -5.12 0.10 -18.05
N TYR A 255 -4.27 -0.10 -17.06
CA TYR A 255 -2.87 0.35 -17.12
C TYR A 255 -2.08 -0.36 -18.23
N THR A 256 -2.34 -1.64 -18.46
CA THR A 256 -1.65 -2.42 -19.49
C THR A 256 -2.05 -1.96 -20.89
N ASP A 257 -3.33 -1.62 -21.10
CA ASP A 257 -3.82 -1.19 -22.40
C ASP A 257 -3.48 0.27 -22.74
N LEU A 258 -3.47 1.15 -21.74
CA LEU A 258 -3.18 2.58 -21.93
C LEU A 258 -1.69 2.92 -21.86
N GLY A 259 -0.89 2.07 -21.21
CA GLY A 259 0.55 2.26 -21.02
C GLY A 259 1.40 1.59 -22.09
N VAL A 260 2.68 1.93 -22.11
CA VAL A 260 3.70 1.25 -22.93
C VAL A 260 4.81 0.65 -22.06
N ASP A 261 5.55 -0.34 -22.58
CA ASP A 261 6.60 -1.01 -21.81
C ASP A 261 7.62 -0.03 -21.22
N GLY A 262 7.93 -0.19 -19.94
CA GLY A 262 8.78 0.69 -19.15
C GLY A 262 8.06 1.90 -18.54
N GLU A 263 6.90 2.29 -19.06
CA GLU A 263 6.12 3.43 -18.56
C GLU A 263 5.49 3.09 -17.22
N ARG A 264 5.59 3.98 -16.22
CA ARG A 264 4.93 3.83 -14.92
C ARG A 264 3.49 4.33 -15.01
N ILE A 265 2.58 3.78 -14.19
CA ILE A 265 1.19 4.28 -14.11
C ILE A 265 1.14 5.80 -13.87
N SER A 266 2.06 6.35 -13.07
CA SER A 266 2.19 7.80 -12.88
C SER A 266 2.36 8.58 -14.19
N ALA A 267 3.17 8.07 -15.11
CA ALA A 267 3.44 8.71 -16.39
C ALA A 267 2.26 8.54 -17.36
N VAL A 268 1.53 7.42 -17.28
CA VAL A 268 0.25 7.26 -17.99
C VAL A 268 -0.72 8.34 -17.53
N ILE A 269 -0.94 8.49 -16.22
CA ILE A 269 -1.84 9.52 -15.68
C ILE A 269 -1.38 10.93 -16.07
N ASP A 270 -0.08 11.24 -16.02
CA ASP A 270 0.43 12.55 -16.46
C ASP A 270 0.19 12.83 -17.94
N ARG A 271 0.15 11.78 -18.77
CA ARG A 271 -0.03 11.89 -20.23
C ARG A 271 -1.50 12.03 -20.63
N ILE A 272 -2.41 11.27 -20.00
CA ILE A 272 -3.82 11.22 -20.41
C ILE A 272 -4.78 11.92 -19.44
N GLY A 273 -4.34 12.21 -18.22
CA GLY A 273 -5.17 12.72 -17.13
C GLY A 273 -5.90 11.63 -16.35
N ILE A 274 -6.20 11.89 -15.09
CA ILE A 274 -6.88 10.92 -14.21
C ILE A 274 -8.30 10.58 -14.69
N ASN A 275 -9.05 11.57 -15.19
CA ASN A 275 -10.42 11.36 -15.66
C ASN A 275 -10.46 10.37 -16.83
N ALA A 276 -9.58 10.52 -17.83
CA ALA A 276 -9.53 9.59 -18.97
C ALA A 276 -9.14 8.16 -18.56
N PHE A 277 -8.31 8.01 -17.52
CA PHE A 277 -8.01 6.70 -16.97
C PHE A 277 -9.21 6.11 -16.23
N GLU A 278 -9.92 6.93 -15.45
CA GLU A 278 -11.11 6.55 -14.70
C GLU A 278 -12.26 6.15 -15.62
N ASP A 279 -12.52 6.91 -16.69
CA ASP A 279 -13.53 6.57 -17.71
C ASP A 279 -13.26 5.19 -18.31
N ALA A 280 -12.01 4.92 -18.74
CA ALA A 280 -11.61 3.64 -19.29
C ALA A 280 -11.64 2.48 -18.27
N LEU A 281 -11.52 2.78 -16.98
CA LEU A 281 -11.68 1.80 -15.89
C LEU A 281 -13.16 1.49 -15.66
N LEU A 282 -14.03 2.50 -15.64
CA LEU A 282 -15.47 2.33 -15.45
C LEU A 282 -16.09 1.52 -16.59
N GLU A 283 -15.71 1.78 -17.85
CA GLU A 283 -16.12 0.97 -19.00
C GLU A 283 -15.80 -0.52 -18.83
N ARG A 284 -14.73 -0.87 -18.10
CA ARG A 284 -14.35 -2.27 -17.82
C ARG A 284 -15.06 -2.88 -16.62
N LEU A 285 -15.59 -2.06 -15.72
CA LEU A 285 -16.36 -2.53 -14.57
C LEU A 285 -17.81 -2.84 -14.95
N GLU A 286 -18.31 -2.24 -16.04
CA GLU A 286 -19.65 -2.48 -16.59
C GLU A 286 -19.74 -3.72 -17.49
N ASN A 287 -18.61 -4.25 -17.97
CA ASN A 287 -18.49 -5.38 -18.90
C ASN A 287 -17.96 -6.66 -18.21
#